data_AF-A0A0A8ZB76-F1
#
_entry.id   AF-A0A0A8ZB76-F1
#
_cell.length_a   1.000
_cell.length_b   1.000
_cell.length_c   1.000
_cell.angle_alpha   90.00
_cell.angle_beta   90.00
_cell.angle_gamma   90.00
#
_symmetry.space_group_name_H-M   'P 1'
#
loop_
_entity.id
_entity.type
_entity.pdbx_description
1 polymer ?
#
loop_
_entity_poly.entity_id
_entity_poly.type
_entity_poly.pdbx_seq_one_letter_code
_entity_poly.pdbx_strand_id
1 'polypeptide(L)' 'MLHQGPPEATISFILSVMWCLWKARNDHRFNANNWTTARVLHEAQATDAAGRLTILQDQPPARS' A
#
# COMPACT_ATOMS: atom_id res chain seq x y z
N MET A 1 -2.10 31.42 0.30
CA MET A 1 -1.36 30.18 0.60
C MET A 1 -2.37 29.15 1.07
N LEU A 2 -2.83 28.25 0.19
CA LEU A 2 -3.78 27.21 0.56
C LEU A 2 -3.02 26.16 1.40
N HIS A 3 -3.39 26.03 2.67
CA HIS A 3 -2.96 24.90 3.50
C HIS A 3 -3.49 23.63 2.83
N GLN A 4 -2.60 22.89 2.16
CA GLN A 4 -2.84 21.49 1.83
C GLN A 4 -2.87 20.77 3.17
N GLY A 5 -4.07 20.51 3.70
CA GLY A 5 -4.25 19.60 4.83
C GLY A 5 -3.58 18.26 4.50
N PRO A 6 -3.12 17.51 5.51
CA PRO A 6 -2.43 16.24 5.27
C PRO A 6 -3.27 15.38 4.31
N PRO A 7 -2.65 14.79 3.27
CA PRO A 7 -3.38 14.01 2.29
C PRO A 7 -4.15 12.93 3.03
N GLU A 8 -5.47 12.98 2.92
CA GLU A 8 -6.37 12.01 3.52
C GLU A 8 -5.97 10.64 2.99
N ALA A 9 -5.69 9.69 3.90
CA ALA A 9 -5.24 8.38 3.51
C ALA A 9 -6.36 7.70 2.70
N THR A 10 -6.08 7.34 1.45
CA THR A 10 -7.06 6.63 0.63
C THR A 10 -7.40 5.28 1.26
N ILE A 11 -8.63 4.79 1.04
CA ILE A 11 -9.05 3.45 1.50
C ILE A 11 -8.06 2.38 1.04
N SER A 12 -7.55 2.48 -0.20
CA SER A 12 -6.52 1.57 -0.74
C SER A 12 -5.23 1.59 0.06
N PHE A 13 -4.77 2.77 0.50
CA PHE A 13 -3.57 2.88 1.31
C PHE A 13 -3.79 2.30 2.72
N ILE A 14 -4.95 2.55 3.34
CA ILE A 14 -5.30 1.97 4.65
C ILE A 14 -5.31 0.44 4.58
N LEU A 15 -5.95 -0.13 3.55
CA LEU A 15 -5.99 -1.58 3.33
C LEU A 15 -4.58 -2.15 3.09
N SER A 16 -3.73 -1.43 2.35
CA SER A 16 -2.34 -1.80 2.11
C SER A 16 -1.51 -1.84 3.41
N VAL A 17 -1.72 -0.88 4.31
CA VAL A 17 -1.09 -0.86 5.64
C VAL A 17 -1.58 -2.03 6.49
N MET A 18 -2.90 -2.28 6.56
CA MET A 18 -3.46 -3.42 7.29
C MET A 18 -2.91 -4.76 6.79
N TRP A 19 -2.81 -4.91 5.46
CA TRP A 19 -2.21 -6.10 4.85
C TRP A 19 -0.74 -6.27 5.23
N CYS A 20 0.05 -5.19 5.20
CA CYS A 20 1.46 -5.25 5.59
C CYS A 20 1.68 -5.54 7.08
N LEU A 21 0.79 -5.05 7.95
CA LEU A 21 0.79 -5.41 9.37
C LEU A 21 0.50 -6.90 9.58
N TRP A 22 -0.47 -7.45 8.85
CA TRP A 22 -0.75 -8.88 8.88
C TRP A 22 0.45 -9.71 8.41
N LYS A 23 1.09 -9.32 7.29
CA LYS A 23 2.31 -9.96 6.79
C LYS A 23 3.44 -9.92 7.84
N ALA A 24 3.73 -8.75 8.40
CA ALA A 24 4.77 -8.57 9.42
C ALA A 24 4.56 -9.48 10.65
N ARG A 25 3.31 -9.60 11.13
CA ARG A 25 2.97 -10.47 12.25
C ARG A 25 3.21 -11.95 11.92
N ASN A 26 2.86 -12.37 10.71
CA ASN A 26 3.09 -13.75 10.29
C ASN A 26 4.57 -14.05 10.09
N ASP A 27 5.31 -13.11 9.52
CA ASP A 27 6.75 -13.26 9.30
C ASP A 27 7.53 -13.38 10.63
N HIS A 28 7.11 -12.62 11.64
CA HIS A 28 7.62 -12.79 12.99
C HIS A 28 7.31 -14.18 13.57
N ARG A 29 6.06 -14.65 13.42
CA ARG A 29 5.61 -15.93 13.98
C ARG A 29 6.27 -17.15 13.33
N PHE A 30 6.41 -17.15 12.01
CA PHE A 30 6.82 -18.32 11.25
C PHE A 30 8.28 -18.29 10.83
N ASN A 31 8.86 -17.09 10.66
CA ASN A 31 10.22 -16.91 10.15
C ASN A 31 11.15 -16.19 11.15
N ALA A 32 10.68 -15.89 12.37
CA ALA A 32 11.40 -15.11 13.39
C ALA A 32 11.89 -13.75 12.88
N ASN A 33 11.33 -13.24 11.78
CA ASN A 33 11.76 -12.00 11.17
C ASN A 33 10.88 -10.84 11.62
N ASN A 34 11.50 -9.89 12.31
CA ASN A 34 10.81 -8.71 12.84
C ASN A 34 10.84 -7.57 11.82
N TRP A 35 9.67 -7.14 11.37
CA TRP A 35 9.55 -5.97 10.51
C TRP A 35 9.52 -4.70 11.37
N THR A 36 10.33 -3.71 10.99
CA THR A 36 10.22 -2.37 11.57
C THR A 36 8.98 -1.66 11.04
N THR A 37 8.47 -0.68 11.78
CA THR A 37 7.37 0.17 11.31
C THR A 37 7.71 0.87 9.99
N ALA A 38 8.98 1.27 9.82
CA ALA A 38 9.47 1.85 8.57
C ALA A 38 9.35 0.90 7.38
N ARG A 39 9.70 -0.39 7.56
CA ARG A 39 9.52 -1.41 6.53
C ARG A 39 8.04 -1.62 6.19
N VAL A 40 7.18 -1.72 7.20
CA VAL A 40 5.72 -1.88 6.99
C VAL A 40 5.17 -0.72 6.16
N LEU A 41 5.56 0.52 6.47
CA LEU A 41 5.12 1.70 5.73
C LEU A 41 5.61 1.69 4.28
N HIS A 42 6.90 1.38 4.06
CA HIS A 42 7.48 1.29 2.73
C HIS A 42 6.78 0.24 1.86
N GLU A 43 6.53 -0.95 2.42
CA GLU A 43 5.82 -2.05 1.74
C GLU A 43 4.37 -1.68 1.41
N ALA A 44 3.69 -0.95 2.30
CA ALA A 44 2.34 -0.47 2.06
C ALA A 44 2.28 0.57 0.93
N GLN A 45 3.24 1.51 0.89
CA GLN A 45 3.36 2.49 -0.19
C GLN A 45 3.64 1.82 -1.53
N ALA A 46 4.53 0.83 -1.56
CA ALA A 46 4.82 0.07 -2.77
C ALA A 46 3.60 -0.72 -3.26
N THR A 47 2.83 -1.31 -2.34
CA THR A 47 1.61 -2.06 -2.65
C THR A 47 0.51 -1.15 -3.22
N ASP A 48 0.26 0.01 -2.60
CA ASP A 48 -0.71 0.99 -3.11
C ASP A 48 -0.32 1.53 -4.49
N ALA A 49 0.96 1.86 -4.67
CA ALA A 49 1.49 2.31 -5.96
C ALA A 49 1.34 1.24 -7.06
N ALA A 50 1.65 -0.02 -6.73
CA ALA A 50 1.48 -1.14 -7.67
C ALA A 50 0.00 -1.31 -8.07
N GLY A 51 -0.92 -1.24 -7.11
CA GLY A 51 -2.36 -1.32 -7.38
C GLY A 51 -2.84 -0.23 -8.35
N ARG A 52 -2.34 1.00 -8.19
CA ARG A 52 -2.64 2.11 -9.11
C ARG A 52 -2.14 1.86 -10.53
N LEU A 53 -0.94 1.30 -10.67
CA LEU A 53 -0.37 0.99 -11.99
C LEU A 53 -1.15 -0.12 -12.71
N THR A 54 -1.57 -1.16 -11.98
CA THR A 54 -2.39 -2.25 -12.55
C THR A 54 -3.72 -1.73 -13.08
N ILE A 55 -4.40 -0.84 -12.35
CA ILE A 55 -5.68 -0.25 -12.79
C ILE A 55 -5.51 0.58 -14.07
N LEU A 56 -4.39 1.28 -14.23
CA LEU A 56 -4.10 2.05 -15.45
C LEU A 56 -3.81 1.15 -16.67
N GLN A 57 -3.24 -0.04 -16.45
CA GLN A 57 -2.93 -0.99 -17.52
C GLN A 57 -4.14 -1.82 -17.98
N ASP A 58 -5.14 -1.99 -17.11
CA ASP A 58 -6.34 -2.80 -17.40
C ASP A 58 -7.46 -2.00 -18.11
N GLN A 59 -7.17 -0.76 -18.55
CA GLN A 59 -8.14 0.05 -19.28
C GLN A 59 -8.29 -0.51 -20.71
N PRO A 60 -9.49 -1.02 -21.09
CA PRO A 60 -9.70 -1.57 -22.43
C PRO A 60 -9.51 -0.48 -23.49
N PRO A 61 -9.00 -0.80 -24.69
CA PRO A 61 -8.76 0.18 -25.74
C PRO A 61 -10.05 0.93 -26.06
N ALA A 62 -9.95 2.26 -26.15
CA ALA A 62 -11.07 3.11 -26.53
C ALA A 62 -11.63 2.62 -27.86
N ARG A 63 -12.91 2.22 -27.88
CA ARG A 63 -13.61 1.84 -29.10
C ARG A 63 -13.67 3.07 -30.01
N SER A 64 -12.91 3.02 -31.10
CA SER A 64 -13.01 3.90 -32.28
C SER A 64 -14.28 3.61 -33.07
#